data_AF-A0A430HEE4-F1
#
_entry.id   AF-A0A430HEE4-F1
#
_cell.length_a   1.000
_cell.length_b   1.000
_cell.length_c   1.000
_cell.angle_alpha   90.00
_cell.angle_beta   90.00
_cell.angle_gamma   90.00
#
_symmetry.space_group_name_H-M   'P 1'
#
loop_
_entity.id
_entity.type
_entity.pdbx_description
1 polymer ?
#
loop_
_entity_poly.entity_id
_entity_poly.type
_entity_poly.pdbx_seq_one_letter_code
_entity_poly.pdbx_strand_id
1 'polypeptide(L)'
;MLRPLIMLGLLALNCAASADPIHKCTSGGKITYSSEPCTAGRATRLDALPDAPAPDADAANALQRQKALLATLQKERAGSDARQAQAARDAARINRAAARRQADCARMQQKQQKEHKRLAAEAAKVGGQGKIERELDAQAMARAVDAACSS
;
A
#
# COMPACT_ATOMS: atom_id res chain seq x y z
N MET A 1 54.30 -31.02 11.32
CA MET A 1 53.36 -30.98 12.47
C MET A 1 53.39 -29.67 13.27
N LEU A 2 54.15 -28.63 12.86
CA LEU A 2 54.19 -27.33 13.54
C LEU A 2 52.97 -26.41 13.28
N ARG A 3 52.30 -26.55 12.14
CA ARG A 3 51.14 -25.73 11.76
C ARG A 3 49.93 -25.78 12.73
N PRO A 4 49.49 -26.95 13.25
CA PRO A 4 48.40 -26.97 14.21
C PRO A 4 48.77 -26.34 15.57
N LEU A 5 50.04 -26.41 15.98
CA LEU A 5 50.53 -25.77 17.20
C LEU A 5 50.53 -24.25 17.11
N ILE A 6 50.89 -23.70 15.94
CA ILE A 6 50.86 -22.25 15.69
C ILE A 6 49.40 -21.75 15.69
N MET A 7 48.47 -22.47 15.06
CA MET A 7 47.05 -22.09 15.07
C MET A 7 46.44 -22.15 16.48
N LEU A 8 46.80 -23.16 17.28
CA LEU A 8 46.34 -23.26 18.67
C LEU A 8 46.90 -22.13 19.54
N GLY A 9 48.17 -21.73 19.31
CA GLY A 9 48.80 -20.60 20.00
C GLY A 9 48.17 -19.24 19.68
N LEU A 10 47.82 -18.98 18.42
CA LEU A 10 47.13 -17.75 18.03
C LEU A 10 45.69 -17.67 18.56
N LEU A 11 45.01 -18.81 18.74
CA LEU A 11 43.66 -18.82 19.30
C LEU A 11 43.64 -18.51 20.80
N ALA A 12 44.67 -18.94 21.54
CA ALA A 12 44.80 -18.69 22.97
C ALA A 12 45.07 -17.21 23.32
N LEU A 13 45.77 -16.46 22.46
CA LEU A 13 46.06 -15.03 22.69
C LEU A 13 44.83 -14.11 22.58
N ASN A 14 43.78 -14.52 21.86
CA ASN A 14 42.57 -13.71 21.70
C ASN A 14 41.56 -13.85 22.86
N CYS A 15 41.81 -14.74 23.84
CA CYS A 15 40.92 -14.93 24.99
C CYS A 15 41.14 -13.92 26.14
N ALA A 16 42.12 -13.01 26.02
CA ALA A 16 42.45 -12.02 27.06
C ALA A 16 41.78 -10.64 26.83
N ALA A 17 40.70 -10.58 26.05
CA ALA A 17 39.85 -9.38 25.99
C ALA A 17 38.96 -9.31 27.25
N SER A 18 39.57 -9.01 28.40
CA SER A 18 38.82 -8.63 29.59
C SER A 18 38.10 -7.32 29.31
N ALA A 19 36.78 -7.29 29.50
CA ALA A 19 36.00 -6.05 29.47
C ALA A 19 36.55 -5.09 30.52
N ASP A 20 37.22 -4.02 30.09
CA ASP A 20 37.72 -2.99 31.01
C ASP A 20 36.53 -2.39 31.77
N PRO A 21 36.62 -2.28 33.11
CA PRO A 21 35.54 -1.73 33.91
C PRO A 21 35.33 -0.25 33.53
N ILE A 22 34.16 0.07 32.96
CA ILE A 22 33.80 1.46 32.69
C ILE A 22 33.39 2.12 34.01
N HIS A 23 34.13 3.14 34.41
CA HIS A 23 33.87 3.92 35.61
C HIS A 23 32.99 5.12 35.27
N LYS A 24 31.90 5.31 36.05
CA LYS A 24 31.11 6.53 36.01
C LYS A 24 31.68 7.53 37.02
N CYS A 25 32.25 8.62 36.52
CA CYS A 25 32.82 9.70 37.33
C CYS A 25 31.84 10.88 37.36
N THR A 26 31.53 11.39 38.56
CA THR A 26 30.76 12.63 38.72
C THR A 26 31.62 13.73 39.34
N SER A 27 31.84 14.82 38.61
CA SER A 27 32.59 15.99 39.07
C SER A 27 31.89 17.29 38.62
N GLY A 28 31.69 18.22 39.56
CA GLY A 28 31.10 19.54 39.28
C GLY A 28 29.72 19.51 38.61
N GLY A 29 28.89 18.51 38.90
CA GLY A 29 27.56 18.32 38.28
C GLY A 29 27.57 17.71 36.88
N LYS A 30 28.73 17.33 36.34
CA LYS A 30 28.89 16.64 35.05
C LYS A 30 29.24 15.16 35.26
N ILE A 31 28.71 14.30 34.39
CA ILE A 31 28.95 12.85 34.39
C ILE A 31 29.87 12.51 33.22
N THR A 32 30.99 11.87 33.52
CA THR A 32 31.97 11.40 32.51
C THR A 32 32.20 9.90 32.69
N TYR A 33 32.26 9.17 31.58
CA TYR A 33 32.54 7.73 31.58
C TYR A 33 33.99 7.52 31.11
N SER A 34 34.80 6.81 31.90
CA SER A 34 36.22 6.56 31.60
C SER A 34 36.56 5.09 31.83
N SER A 35 37.53 4.58 31.07
CA SER A 35 38.17 3.28 31.31
C SER A 35 39.21 3.35 32.44
N GLU A 36 39.68 4.55 32.78
CA GLU A 36 40.60 4.78 33.91
C GLU A 36 39.83 5.14 35.18
N PRO A 37 40.31 4.73 36.37
CA PRO A 37 39.69 5.09 37.65
C PRO A 37 39.68 6.62 37.83
N CYS A 38 38.57 7.16 38.34
CA CYS A 38 38.37 8.59 38.48
C CYS A 38 39.45 9.22 39.40
N THR A 39 40.24 10.14 38.87
CA THR A 39 41.33 10.82 39.61
C THR A 39 40.82 11.78 40.69
N ALA A 40 39.57 12.28 40.57
CA ALA A 40 38.88 13.04 41.61
C ALA A 40 37.35 12.87 41.51
N GLY A 41 36.69 12.57 42.64
CA GLY A 41 35.22 12.42 42.76
C GLY A 41 34.75 11.03 43.22
N ARG A 42 33.43 10.85 43.38
CA ARG A 42 32.82 9.53 43.67
C ARG A 42 32.83 8.70 42.40
N ALA A 43 33.57 7.58 42.42
CA ALA A 43 33.53 6.57 41.37
C ALA A 43 32.43 5.55 41.69
N THR A 44 31.46 5.39 40.80
CA THR A 44 30.55 4.23 40.84
C THR A 44 30.99 3.27 39.75
N ARG A 45 31.42 2.07 40.15
CA ARG A 45 31.68 0.98 39.19
C ARG A 45 30.35 0.59 38.58
N LEU A 46 30.26 0.61 37.25
CA LEU A 46 29.15 -0.04 36.56
C LEU A 46 29.49 -1.53 36.56
N ASP A 47 28.73 -2.31 37.30
CA ASP A 47 28.83 -3.76 37.21
C ASP A 47 28.49 -4.21 35.79
N ALA A 48 29.13 -5.30 35.36
CA ALA A 48 29.00 -5.85 34.03
C ALA A 48 27.52 -6.05 33.65
N LEU A 49 27.24 -5.95 32.35
CA LEU A 49 25.93 -6.21 31.77
C LEU A 49 25.31 -7.48 32.41
N PRO A 50 24.05 -7.46 32.86
CA PRO A 50 23.43 -8.63 33.46
C PRO A 50 23.56 -9.83 32.51
N ASP A 51 23.88 -10.99 33.06
CA ASP A 51 24.06 -12.22 32.29
C ASP A 51 22.86 -12.46 31.38
N ALA A 52 23.15 -12.90 30.15
CA ALA A 52 22.10 -13.20 29.19
C ALA A 52 21.14 -14.25 29.78
N PRO A 53 19.82 -14.08 29.63
CA PRO A 53 18.85 -15.02 30.16
C PRO A 53 19.12 -16.41 29.58
N ALA A 54 18.94 -17.43 30.43
CA ALA A 54 19.16 -18.82 30.04
C ALA A 54 18.30 -19.17 28.80
N PRO A 55 18.83 -19.99 27.86
CA PRO A 55 18.10 -20.35 26.66
C PRO A 55 16.79 -21.06 27.02
N ASP A 56 15.68 -20.47 26.57
CA ASP A 56 14.34 -21.00 26.78
C ASP A 56 14.14 -22.28 25.95
N ALA A 57 13.84 -23.38 26.64
CA ALA A 57 13.62 -24.69 26.04
C ALA A 57 12.40 -24.70 25.08
N ASP A 58 11.44 -23.79 25.28
CA ASP A 58 10.24 -23.67 24.45
C ASP A 58 10.35 -22.63 23.33
N ALA A 59 11.48 -21.92 23.22
CA ALA A 59 11.68 -20.89 22.21
C ALA A 59 11.49 -21.42 20.78
N ALA A 60 11.91 -22.65 20.51
CA ALA A 60 11.76 -23.29 19.21
C ALA A 60 10.27 -23.54 18.86
N ASN A 61 9.49 -24.02 19.84
CA ASN A 61 8.05 -24.26 19.68
C ASN A 61 7.29 -22.95 19.51
N ALA A 62 7.63 -21.92 20.29
CA ALA A 62 7.06 -20.59 20.18
C ALA A 62 7.35 -19.97 18.80
N LEU A 63 8.59 -20.09 18.30
CA LEU A 63 8.99 -19.61 16.99
C LEU A 63 8.22 -20.33 15.87
N GLN A 64 8.01 -21.64 15.98
CA GLN A 64 7.24 -22.40 14.99
C GLN A 64 5.77 -21.97 14.95
N ARG A 65 5.14 -21.74 16.11
CA ARG A 65 3.77 -21.20 16.18
C ARG A 65 3.67 -19.80 15.58
N GLN A 66 4.63 -18.93 15.86
CA GLN A 66 4.68 -17.58 15.28
C GLN A 66 4.84 -17.63 13.75
N LYS A 67 5.71 -18.50 13.22
CA LYS A 67 5.87 -18.70 11.78
C LYS A 67 4.57 -19.19 11.13
N ALA A 68 3.88 -20.13 11.75
CA ALA A 68 2.59 -20.63 11.25
C ALA A 68 1.52 -19.52 11.23
N LEU A 69 1.44 -18.72 12.29
CA LEU A 69 0.52 -17.58 12.35
C LEU A 69 0.84 -16.53 11.27
N LEU A 70 2.12 -16.20 11.07
CA LEU A 70 2.56 -15.28 10.02
C LEU A 70 2.20 -15.81 8.63
N ALA A 71 2.39 -17.10 8.36
CA ALA A 71 2.01 -17.71 7.09
C ALA A 71 0.50 -17.60 6.82
N THR A 72 -0.33 -17.84 7.84
CA THR A 72 -1.80 -17.68 7.74
C THR A 72 -2.18 -16.24 7.42
N LEU A 73 -1.63 -15.27 8.16
CA LEU A 73 -1.90 -13.84 7.93
C LEU A 73 -1.44 -13.38 6.54
N GLN A 74 -0.29 -13.86 6.06
CA GLN A 74 0.18 -13.57 4.71
C GLN A 74 -0.77 -14.11 3.64
N LYS A 75 -1.28 -15.33 3.83
CA LYS A 75 -2.26 -15.93 2.93
C LYS A 75 -3.57 -15.15 2.91
N GLU A 76 -4.05 -14.71 4.07
CA GLU A 76 -5.25 -13.87 4.18
C GLU A 76 -5.09 -12.53 3.48
N ARG A 77 -3.94 -11.86 3.67
CA ARG A 77 -3.61 -10.61 2.97
C ARG A 77 -3.59 -10.81 1.46
N ALA A 78 -2.86 -11.81 0.97
CA ALA A 78 -2.82 -12.11 -0.46
C ALA A 78 -4.22 -12.42 -1.04
N GLY A 79 -5.06 -13.15 -0.30
CA GLY A 79 -6.44 -13.42 -0.70
C GLY A 79 -7.35 -12.19 -0.66
N SER A 80 -7.12 -11.25 0.26
CA SER A 80 -7.81 -9.96 0.30
C SER A 80 -7.39 -9.09 -0.88
N ASP A 81 -6.10 -8.97 -1.15
CA ASP A 81 -5.55 -8.15 -2.22
C ASP A 81 -6.02 -8.64 -3.59
N ALA A 82 -6.07 -9.96 -3.80
CA ALA A 82 -6.62 -10.55 -5.02
C ALA A 82 -8.10 -10.21 -5.23
N ARG A 83 -8.91 -10.26 -4.16
CA ARG A 83 -10.34 -9.90 -4.21
C ARG A 83 -10.53 -8.40 -4.48
N GLN A 84 -9.75 -7.55 -3.84
CA GLN A 84 -9.79 -6.10 -4.07
C GLN A 84 -9.36 -5.74 -5.49
N ALA A 85 -8.29 -6.36 -6.01
CA ALA A 85 -7.84 -6.16 -7.38
C ALA A 85 -8.91 -6.58 -8.39
N GLN A 86 -9.60 -7.69 -8.15
CA GLN A 86 -10.72 -8.13 -8.99
C GLN A 86 -11.89 -7.14 -8.94
N ALA A 87 -12.31 -6.73 -7.74
CA ALA A 87 -13.39 -5.76 -7.58
C ALA A 87 -13.06 -4.41 -8.26
N ALA A 88 -11.81 -3.95 -8.17
CA ALA A 88 -11.35 -2.74 -8.85
C ALA A 88 -11.41 -2.86 -10.39
N ARG A 89 -11.05 -4.03 -10.94
CA ARG A 89 -11.17 -4.30 -12.39
C ARG A 89 -12.63 -4.30 -12.84
N ASP A 90 -13.51 -4.92 -12.05
CA ASP A 90 -14.94 -4.97 -12.35
C ASP A 90 -15.57 -3.57 -12.28
N ALA A 91 -15.26 -2.80 -11.24
CA ALA A 91 -15.68 -1.40 -11.12
C ALA A 91 -15.18 -0.55 -12.30
N ALA A 92 -13.91 -0.69 -12.69
CA ALA A 92 -13.36 0.01 -13.85
C ALA A 92 -14.09 -0.37 -15.16
N ARG A 93 -14.46 -1.65 -15.34
CA ARG A 93 -15.23 -2.10 -16.51
C ARG A 93 -16.62 -1.46 -16.54
N ILE A 94 -17.33 -1.49 -15.41
CA ILE A 94 -18.67 -0.91 -15.27
C ILE A 94 -18.61 0.60 -15.52
N ASN A 95 -17.67 1.31 -14.92
CA ASN A 95 -17.51 2.75 -15.10
C ASN A 95 -17.22 3.12 -16.56
N ARG A 96 -16.36 2.36 -17.26
CA ARG A 96 -16.10 2.57 -18.69
C ARG A 96 -17.35 2.34 -19.54
N ALA A 97 -18.13 1.30 -19.23
CA ALA A 97 -19.38 1.03 -19.93
C ALA A 97 -20.40 2.17 -19.71
N ALA A 98 -20.56 2.62 -18.47
CA ALA A 98 -21.44 3.73 -18.13
C ALA A 98 -21.01 5.04 -18.83
N ALA A 99 -19.72 5.37 -18.80
CA ALA A 99 -19.19 6.56 -19.47
C ALA A 99 -19.43 6.52 -20.99
N ARG A 100 -19.26 5.35 -21.63
CA ARG A 100 -19.57 5.18 -23.06
C ARG A 100 -21.06 5.40 -23.35
N ARG A 101 -21.95 4.80 -22.54
CA ARG A 101 -23.40 5.01 -22.66
C ARG A 101 -23.78 6.49 -22.52
N GLN A 102 -23.23 7.18 -21.52
CA GLN A 102 -23.47 8.61 -21.32
C GLN A 102 -23.00 9.43 -22.53
N ALA A 103 -21.82 9.12 -23.07
CA ALA A 103 -21.29 9.79 -24.27
C ALA A 103 -22.16 9.53 -25.51
N ASP A 104 -22.62 8.29 -25.70
CA ASP A 104 -23.52 7.92 -26.80
C ASP A 104 -24.88 8.61 -26.68
N CYS A 105 -25.47 8.62 -25.48
CA CYS A 105 -26.71 9.34 -25.18
C CYS A 105 -26.56 10.84 -25.47
N ALA A 106 -25.51 11.48 -24.97
CA ALA A 106 -25.24 12.90 -25.23
C ALA A 106 -25.07 13.19 -26.73
N ARG A 107 -24.38 12.31 -27.47
CA ARG A 107 -24.23 12.43 -28.93
C ARG A 107 -25.58 12.34 -29.64
N MET A 108 -26.43 11.41 -29.24
CA MET A 108 -27.76 11.22 -29.84
C MET A 108 -28.67 12.41 -29.57
N GLN A 109 -28.69 12.93 -28.34
CA GLN A 109 -29.42 14.15 -27.99
C GLN A 109 -28.94 15.35 -28.80
N GLN A 110 -27.63 15.53 -28.97
CA GLN A 110 -27.09 16.60 -29.81
C GLN A 110 -27.52 16.48 -31.28
N LYS A 111 -27.53 15.26 -31.83
CA LYS A 111 -28.03 15.00 -33.19
C LYS A 111 -29.51 15.35 -33.30
N GLN A 112 -30.32 14.91 -32.35
CA GLN A 112 -31.75 15.21 -32.30
C GLN A 112 -32.00 16.72 -32.28
N GLN A 113 -31.28 17.47 -31.44
CA GLN A 113 -31.40 18.94 -31.40
C GLN A 113 -31.03 19.60 -32.74
N LYS A 114 -29.99 19.12 -33.43
CA LYS A 114 -29.60 19.65 -34.75
C LYS A 114 -30.66 19.36 -35.80
N GLU A 115 -31.20 18.14 -35.80
CA GLU A 115 -32.27 17.74 -36.73
C GLU A 115 -33.56 18.53 -36.48
N HIS A 116 -33.98 18.72 -35.23
CA HIS A 116 -35.13 19.59 -34.93
C HIS A 116 -34.93 21.02 -35.43
N LYS A 117 -33.73 21.59 -35.24
CA LYS A 117 -33.43 22.94 -35.76
C LYS A 117 -33.48 22.98 -37.29
N ARG A 118 -32.97 21.96 -37.97
CA ARG A 118 -33.01 21.85 -39.44
C ARG A 118 -34.45 21.76 -39.94
N LEU A 119 -35.25 20.86 -39.37
CA LEU A 119 -36.65 20.65 -39.72
C LEU A 119 -37.50 21.89 -39.42
N ALA A 120 -37.23 22.61 -38.32
CA ALA A 120 -37.91 23.87 -38.01
C ALA A 120 -37.56 24.98 -39.02
N ALA A 121 -36.30 25.10 -39.43
CA ALA A 121 -35.88 26.06 -40.43
C ALA A 121 -36.46 25.74 -41.83
N GLU A 122 -36.60 24.46 -42.17
CA GLU A 122 -37.25 24.01 -43.40
C GLU A 122 -38.77 24.22 -43.36
N ALA A 123 -39.41 23.96 -42.21
CA ALA A 123 -40.82 24.24 -42.00
C ALA A 123 -41.18 25.71 -42.22
N ALA A 124 -40.31 26.62 -41.79
CA ALA A 124 -40.45 28.06 -42.01
C ALA A 124 -40.36 28.47 -43.50
N LYS A 125 -39.71 27.65 -44.34
CA LYS A 125 -39.53 27.93 -45.77
C LYS A 125 -40.63 27.34 -46.65
N VAL A 126 -41.12 26.13 -46.34
CA VAL A 126 -41.98 25.33 -47.26
C VAL A 126 -43.48 25.45 -46.92
N GLY A 127 -43.86 26.08 -45.81
CA GLY A 127 -45.28 26.37 -45.53
C GLY A 127 -46.14 25.12 -45.32
N GLY A 128 -45.98 24.46 -44.17
CA GLY A 128 -46.99 23.54 -43.60
C GLY A 128 -47.22 22.17 -44.26
N GLN A 129 -46.83 21.94 -45.51
CA GLN A 129 -46.96 20.62 -46.15
C GLN A 129 -46.00 19.61 -45.47
N GLY A 130 -46.51 18.47 -45.01
CA GLY A 130 -45.74 17.42 -44.33
C GLY A 130 -45.65 17.48 -42.79
N LYS A 131 -46.61 18.10 -42.08
CA LYS A 131 -46.60 18.11 -40.60
C LYS A 131 -46.64 16.70 -39.98
N ILE A 132 -47.48 15.82 -40.51
CA ILE A 132 -47.70 14.46 -39.97
C ILE A 132 -46.42 13.62 -40.06
N GLU A 133 -45.75 13.61 -41.22
CA GLU A 133 -44.49 12.86 -41.42
C GLU A 133 -43.39 13.36 -40.49
N ARG A 134 -43.29 14.68 -40.28
CA ARG A 134 -42.33 15.28 -39.35
C ARG A 134 -42.61 14.94 -37.89
N GLU A 135 -43.87 14.87 -37.48
CA GLU A 135 -44.26 14.45 -36.14
C GLU A 135 -43.95 12.97 -35.90
N LEU A 136 -44.15 12.12 -36.91
CA LEU A 136 -43.76 10.70 -36.88
C LEU A 136 -42.24 10.54 -36.76
N ASP A 137 -41.45 11.26 -37.56
CA ASP A 137 -39.99 11.24 -37.49
C ASP A 137 -39.46 11.75 -36.15
N ALA A 138 -40.06 12.83 -35.62
CA ALA A 138 -39.73 13.35 -34.30
C ALA A 138 -40.00 12.33 -33.19
N GLN A 139 -41.14 11.63 -33.23
CA GLN A 139 -41.45 10.56 -32.28
C GLN A 139 -40.50 9.36 -32.42
N ALA A 140 -40.16 8.96 -33.64
CA ALA A 140 -39.23 7.87 -33.88
C ALA A 140 -37.83 8.18 -33.31
N MET A 141 -37.35 9.41 -33.54
CA MET A 141 -36.07 9.86 -32.95
C MET A 141 -36.13 9.96 -31.43
N ALA A 142 -37.23 10.48 -30.86
CA ALA A 142 -37.39 10.56 -29.41
C ALA A 142 -37.33 9.18 -28.75
N ARG A 143 -38.05 8.20 -29.30
CA ARG A 143 -37.98 6.80 -28.84
C ARG A 143 -36.59 6.20 -28.98
N ALA A 144 -35.87 6.52 -30.05
CA ALA A 144 -34.49 6.04 -30.25
C ALA A 144 -33.51 6.63 -29.21
N VAL A 145 -33.69 7.90 -28.83
CA VAL A 145 -32.90 8.54 -27.78
C VAL A 145 -33.25 7.95 -26.41
N ASP A 146 -34.53 7.80 -26.09
CA ASP A 146 -34.97 7.19 -24.83
C ASP A 146 -34.45 5.76 -24.69
N ALA A 147 -34.51 4.95 -25.75
CA ALA A 147 -33.97 3.59 -25.76
C ALA A 147 -32.44 3.57 -25.56
N ALA A 148 -31.72 4.56 -26.07
CA ALA A 148 -30.27 4.68 -25.90
C ALA A 148 -29.85 5.20 -24.50
N CYS A 149 -30.74 5.92 -23.81
CA CYS A 149 -30.44 6.61 -22.55
C CYS A 149 -31.04 5.93 -21.30
N SER A 150 -31.98 4.97 -21.44
CA SER A 150 -32.75 4.38 -20.32
C SER A 150 -32.17 3.09 -19.70
N SER A 151 -30.89 2.77 -19.94
CA SER A 151 -30.25 1.51 -19.48
C SER A 151 -29.05 1.65 -18.55
#